data_AF-A0A0F8ZAY2-F1
#
_entry.id   AF-A0A0F8ZAY2-F1
#
_cell.length_a   1.000
_cell.length_b   1.000
_cell.length_c   1.000
_cell.angle_alpha   90.00
_cell.angle_beta   90.00
_cell.angle_gamma   90.00
#
_symmetry.space_group_name_H-M   'P 1'
#
loop_
_entity.id
_entity.type
_entity.pdbx_description
1 polymer ?
#
loop_
_entity_poly.entity_id
_entity_poly.type
_entity_poly.pdbx_seq_one_letter_code
_entity_poly.pdbx_strand_id
1 'polypeptide(L)'
;MDISTEAYQEAYQEENKLKGMLAYLSGGIDRIDDDGIGWRQDIIKKCEDKKILMNFLDPCNKPKHLGQEIGEEKKEMEKLKKEAKNKKDWENIQKRVKEFKRIDYRMVDTCNLCIIYIDTNTHLCGSYFECKVAEEERKPIFAILASHMKKKDLPTWLVDLINWDNIFYGVEECIDYLSKINNGEIEMDDRWIKVI
;
A
#
# COMPACT_ATOMS: atom_id res chain seq x y z
N MET A 1 -31.59 -23.53 18.54
CA MET A 1 -31.53 -22.20 19.18
C MET A 1 -31.43 -21.23 18.02
N ASP A 2 -32.58 -20.76 17.53
CA ASP A 2 -32.63 -19.78 16.44
C ASP A 2 -32.21 -18.44 17.00
N ILE A 3 -31.02 -17.99 16.61
CA ILE A 3 -30.65 -16.58 16.74
C ILE A 3 -31.66 -15.86 15.85
N SER A 4 -32.47 -14.98 16.43
CA SER A 4 -33.48 -14.25 15.66
C SER A 4 -32.79 -13.54 14.49
N THR A 5 -33.43 -13.55 13.32
CA THR A 5 -32.92 -12.91 12.10
C THR A 5 -32.57 -11.43 12.35
N GLU A 6 -33.26 -10.79 13.30
CA GLU A 6 -32.96 -9.45 13.80
C GLU A 6 -31.64 -9.37 14.56
N ALA A 7 -31.34 -10.28 15.49
CA ALA A 7 -30.05 -10.31 16.18
C ALA A 7 -28.88 -10.64 15.23
N TYR A 8 -29.13 -11.44 14.18
CA TYR A 8 -28.14 -11.70 13.13
C TYR A 8 -27.92 -10.46 12.25
N GLN A 9 -28.98 -9.70 11.92
CA GLN A 9 -28.88 -8.45 11.17
C GLN A 9 -28.28 -7.30 11.98
N GLU A 10 -28.60 -7.19 13.28
CA GLU A 10 -27.99 -6.23 14.20
C GLU A 10 -26.50 -6.53 14.40
N ALA A 11 -26.11 -7.80 14.55
CA ALA A 11 -24.70 -8.20 14.59
C ALA A 11 -23.96 -7.93 13.27
N TYR A 12 -24.66 -7.95 12.12
CA TYR A 12 -24.10 -7.60 10.81
C TYR A 12 -23.93 -6.10 10.60
N GLN A 13 -24.75 -5.28 11.27
CA GLN A 13 -24.74 -3.80 11.19
C GLN A 13 -23.64 -3.17 12.05
N GLU A 14 -23.13 -3.85 13.08
CA GLU A 14 -22.00 -3.40 13.90
C GLU A 14 -20.64 -3.96 13.46
N GLU A 15 -20.59 -4.66 12.33
CA GLU A 15 -19.36 -5.36 11.93
C GLU A 15 -18.42 -4.41 11.17
N ASN A 16 -17.31 -4.06 11.82
CA ASN A 16 -16.18 -3.40 11.18
C ASN A 16 -15.61 -4.33 10.10
N LYS A 17 -16.11 -4.21 8.86
CA LYS A 17 -15.84 -5.18 7.79
C LYS A 17 -14.35 -5.31 7.48
N LEU A 18 -13.59 -4.23 7.66
CA LEU A 18 -12.14 -4.19 7.47
C LEU A 18 -11.33 -4.62 8.69
N LYS A 19 -11.98 -4.98 9.81
CA LYS A 19 -11.30 -5.37 11.04
C LYS A 19 -10.35 -6.54 10.81
N GLY A 20 -9.11 -6.35 11.25
CA GLY A 20 -8.04 -7.34 11.18
C GLY A 20 -7.44 -7.55 9.79
N MET A 21 -7.99 -6.93 8.75
CA MET A 21 -7.38 -6.98 7.42
C MET A 21 -6.04 -6.27 7.43
N LEU A 22 -5.18 -6.64 6.49
CA LEU A 22 -3.82 -6.13 6.38
C LEU A 22 -3.66 -5.39 5.06
N ALA A 23 -3.43 -4.08 5.10
CA ALA A 23 -3.17 -3.27 3.92
C ALA A 23 -1.67 -3.03 3.73
N TYR A 24 -1.17 -3.25 2.52
CA TYR A 24 0.19 -2.88 2.15
C TYR A 24 0.22 -1.45 1.56
N LEU A 25 1.15 -0.61 2.04
CA LEU A 25 1.28 0.79 1.65
C LEU A 25 2.39 0.99 0.62
N SER A 26 2.04 0.77 -0.65
CA SER A 26 2.95 0.93 -1.78
C SER A 26 3.09 2.40 -2.20
N GLY A 27 4.30 2.83 -2.55
CA GLY A 27 4.54 4.21 -2.97
C GLY A 27 6.02 4.56 -2.97
N GLY A 28 6.35 5.70 -3.57
CA GLY A 28 7.73 6.14 -3.74
C GLY A 28 8.49 6.27 -2.42
N ILE A 29 9.72 5.78 -2.42
CA ILE A 29 10.73 5.97 -1.35
C ILE A 29 12.00 6.56 -1.99
N ASP A 30 12.45 5.95 -3.10
CA ASP A 30 13.55 6.49 -3.90
C ASP A 30 13.16 7.86 -4.48
N ARG A 31 14.04 8.85 -4.33
CA ARG A 31 13.88 10.22 -4.86
C ARG A 31 12.69 11.02 -4.35
N ILE A 32 12.10 10.61 -3.24
CA ILE A 32 11.14 11.40 -2.47
C ILE A 32 11.86 12.05 -1.29
N ASP A 33 11.52 13.31 -0.99
CA ASP A 33 12.15 14.12 0.05
C ASP A 33 11.91 13.59 1.47
N ASP A 34 10.69 13.12 1.76
CA ASP A 34 10.29 12.56 3.05
C ASP A 34 10.31 11.03 3.08
N ASP A 35 10.98 10.39 2.10
CA ASP A 35 10.97 8.94 1.90
C ASP A 35 9.56 8.33 1.75
N GLY A 36 8.54 9.16 1.48
CA GLY A 36 7.13 8.76 1.40
C GLY A 36 6.51 8.45 2.76
N ILE A 37 7.10 8.94 3.86
CA ILE A 37 6.60 8.67 5.22
C ILE A 37 5.29 9.44 5.50
N GLY A 38 5.18 10.69 5.04
CA GLY A 38 4.10 11.58 5.44
C GLY A 38 2.71 11.06 5.09
N TRP A 39 2.50 10.59 3.85
CA TRP A 39 1.19 10.08 3.42
C TRP A 39 0.83 8.74 4.10
N ARG A 40 1.84 7.91 4.39
CA ARG A 40 1.65 6.63 5.09
C ARG A 40 1.21 6.86 6.52
N GLN A 41 1.83 7.82 7.20
CA GLN A 41 1.39 8.23 8.54
C GLN A 41 0.00 8.88 8.52
N ASP A 42 -0.31 9.71 7.51
CA ASP A 42 -1.62 10.34 7.37
C ASP A 42 -2.75 9.31 7.20
N ILE A 43 -2.59 8.34 6.29
CA ILE A 43 -3.62 7.31 6.05
C ILE A 43 -3.82 6.40 7.28
N ILE A 44 -2.73 6.01 7.95
CA ILE A 44 -2.82 5.20 9.18
C ILE A 44 -3.59 5.98 10.24
N LYS A 45 -3.20 7.24 10.48
CA LYS A 45 -3.81 8.08 11.52
C LYS A 45 -5.30 8.32 11.25
N LYS A 46 -5.67 8.59 10.00
CA LYS A 46 -7.07 8.81 9.62
C LYS A 46 -7.92 7.55 9.72
N CYS A 47 -7.37 6.38 9.40
CA CYS A 47 -8.06 5.11 9.66
C CYS A 47 -8.32 4.92 11.15
N GLU A 48 -7.34 5.21 12.02
CA GLU A 48 -7.53 5.15 13.47
C GLU A 48 -8.64 6.12 13.94
N ASP A 49 -8.60 7.37 13.47
CA ASP A 49 -9.57 8.40 13.85
C ASP A 49 -11.00 8.05 13.40
N LYS A 50 -11.15 7.41 12.24
CA LYS A 50 -12.42 6.89 11.71
C LYS A 50 -12.80 5.52 12.25
N LYS A 51 -12.00 4.94 13.17
CA LYS A 51 -12.19 3.60 13.74
C LYS A 51 -12.24 2.48 12.69
N ILE A 52 -11.49 2.61 11.60
CA ILE A 52 -11.28 1.54 10.62
C ILE A 52 -10.19 0.62 11.19
N LEU A 53 -10.55 -0.57 11.70
CA LEU A 53 -9.68 -1.42 12.53
C LEU A 53 -8.78 -2.34 11.68
N MET A 54 -8.19 -1.78 10.64
CA MET A 54 -7.26 -2.45 9.73
C MET A 54 -5.82 -2.31 10.22
N ASN A 55 -4.98 -3.29 9.89
CA ASN A 55 -3.55 -3.26 10.13
C ASN A 55 -2.80 -2.83 8.87
N PHE A 56 -1.58 -2.30 9.03
CA PHE A 56 -0.80 -1.77 7.91
C PHE A 56 0.60 -2.40 7.84
N LEU A 57 1.00 -2.79 6.64
CA LEU A 57 2.38 -3.10 6.28
C LEU A 57 2.97 -1.87 5.59
N ASP A 58 3.79 -1.14 6.35
CA ASP A 58 4.50 0.04 5.88
C ASP A 58 5.96 -0.32 5.56
N PRO A 59 6.40 -0.23 4.29
CA PRO A 59 7.78 -0.54 3.93
C PRO A 59 8.81 0.39 4.60
N CYS A 60 8.41 1.59 5.03
CA CYS A 60 9.25 2.53 5.79
C CYS A 60 9.35 2.16 7.29
N ASN A 61 8.51 1.24 7.79
CA ASN A 61 8.48 0.82 9.20
C ASN A 61 8.71 -0.70 9.37
N LYS A 62 9.70 -1.23 8.65
CA LYS A 62 10.19 -2.62 8.82
C LYS A 62 10.97 -2.76 10.14
N PRO A 63 11.02 -3.92 10.81
CA PRO A 63 11.99 -4.18 11.88
C PRO A 63 13.41 -3.84 11.41
N LYS A 64 14.22 -3.15 12.24
CA LYS A 64 15.55 -2.62 11.82
C LYS A 64 16.52 -3.68 11.24
N HIS A 65 16.37 -4.95 11.62
CA HIS A 65 17.19 -6.04 11.09
C HIS A 65 16.77 -6.51 9.68
N LEU A 66 15.64 -6.02 9.17
CA LEU A 66 15.04 -6.38 7.88
C LEU A 66 15.22 -5.28 6.81
N GLY A 67 15.88 -4.17 7.14
CA GLY A 67 16.25 -3.11 6.20
C GLY A 67 15.08 -2.19 5.84
N GLN A 68 15.12 -0.94 6.31
CA GLN A 68 14.02 0.01 6.15
C GLN A 68 14.12 0.87 4.87
N GLU A 69 15.27 0.87 4.17
CA GLU A 69 15.52 1.67 2.94
C GLU A 69 15.33 3.18 3.06
N ILE A 70 15.19 3.71 4.28
CA ILE A 70 15.03 5.13 4.58
C ILE A 70 16.24 5.66 5.36
N GLY A 71 16.37 6.99 5.47
CA GLY A 71 17.35 7.62 6.35
C GLY A 71 18.81 7.19 6.08
N GLU A 72 19.47 6.61 7.08
CA GLU A 72 20.89 6.20 6.99
C GLU A 72 21.12 5.07 5.97
N GLU A 73 20.24 4.06 5.92
CA GLU A 73 20.35 2.96 4.96
C GLU A 73 20.25 3.46 3.51
N LYS A 74 19.39 4.45 3.26
CA LYS A 74 19.27 5.10 1.94
C LYS A 74 20.57 5.80 1.56
N LYS A 75 21.16 6.56 2.48
CA LYS A 75 22.45 7.25 2.27
C LYS A 75 23.59 6.27 2.00
N GLU A 76 23.63 5.15 2.72
CA GLU A 76 24.60 4.08 2.47
C GLU A 76 24.41 3.47 1.07
N MET A 77 23.17 3.22 0.66
CA MET A 77 22.87 2.71 -0.68
C MET A 77 23.26 3.68 -1.79
N GLU A 78 23.05 4.98 -1.60
CA GLU A 78 23.51 5.99 -2.56
C GLU A 78 25.03 6.05 -2.66
N LYS A 79 25.73 5.94 -1.52
CA LYS A 79 27.19 5.86 -1.47
C LYS A 79 27.69 4.62 -2.20
N LEU A 80 27.10 3.45 -1.93
CA LEU A 80 27.42 2.20 -2.63
C LEU A 80 27.17 2.31 -4.14
N LYS A 81 26.05 2.92 -4.57
CA LYS A 81 25.77 3.21 -6.00
C LYS A 81 26.86 4.08 -6.64
N LYS A 82 27.34 5.11 -5.94
CA LYS A 82 28.42 5.99 -6.44
C LYS A 82 29.76 5.24 -6.50
N GLU A 83 30.09 4.47 -5.48
CA GLU A 83 31.34 3.71 -5.42
C GLU A 83 31.38 2.54 -6.42
N ALA A 84 30.28 1.81 -6.61
CA ALA A 84 30.18 0.73 -7.57
C ALA A 84 30.28 1.23 -9.02
N LYS A 85 29.82 2.44 -9.34
CA LYS A 85 30.08 3.05 -10.66
C LYS A 85 31.58 3.18 -10.94
N ASN A 86 32.37 3.48 -9.92
CA ASN A 86 33.82 3.65 -10.04
C ASN A 86 34.55 2.30 -10.00
N LYS A 87 34.08 1.33 -9.20
CA LYS A 87 34.74 0.03 -8.96
C LYS A 87 34.14 -1.15 -9.73
N LYS A 88 33.05 -0.93 -10.49
CA LYS A 88 32.21 -1.94 -11.16
C LYS A 88 31.62 -3.01 -10.22
N ASP A 89 31.43 -2.71 -8.93
CA ASP A 89 30.86 -3.62 -7.93
C ASP A 89 29.32 -3.64 -7.98
N TRP A 90 28.77 -4.03 -9.13
CA TRP A 90 27.33 -4.08 -9.34
C TRP A 90 26.67 -5.28 -8.64
N GLU A 91 27.43 -6.34 -8.37
CA GLU A 91 26.94 -7.55 -7.70
C GLU A 91 26.51 -7.26 -6.26
N ASN A 92 27.29 -6.46 -5.52
CA ASN A 92 26.96 -6.09 -4.15
C ASN A 92 25.67 -5.24 -4.08
N ILE A 93 25.51 -4.29 -5.02
CA ILE A 93 24.26 -3.51 -5.14
C ILE A 93 23.09 -4.43 -5.42
N GLN A 94 23.22 -5.36 -6.38
CA GLN A 94 22.15 -6.30 -6.70
C GLN A 94 21.77 -7.15 -5.50
N LYS A 95 22.74 -7.61 -4.70
CA LYS A 95 22.48 -8.38 -3.48
C LYS A 95 21.64 -7.57 -2.49
N ARG A 96 22.03 -6.33 -2.21
CA ARG A 96 21.32 -5.47 -1.25
C ARG A 96 19.92 -5.09 -1.74
N VAL A 97 19.78 -4.80 -3.04
CA VAL A 97 18.46 -4.58 -3.66
C VAL A 97 17.56 -5.80 -3.56
N LYS A 98 18.13 -7.00 -3.76
CA LYS A 98 17.39 -8.25 -3.65
C LYS A 98 16.88 -8.51 -2.23
N GLU A 99 17.63 -8.11 -1.21
CA GLU A 99 17.24 -8.31 0.20
C GLU A 99 15.97 -7.52 0.54
N PHE A 100 15.96 -6.21 0.32
CA PHE A 100 14.80 -5.40 0.67
C PHE A 100 13.60 -5.69 -0.24
N LYS A 101 13.84 -5.91 -1.54
CA LYS A 101 12.79 -6.26 -2.52
C LYS A 101 12.03 -7.52 -2.12
N ARG A 102 12.75 -8.53 -1.61
CA ARG A 102 12.13 -9.78 -1.13
C ARG A 102 11.19 -9.52 0.03
N ILE A 103 11.54 -8.60 0.92
CA ILE A 103 10.76 -8.30 2.11
C ILE A 103 9.48 -7.57 1.71
N ASP A 104 9.57 -6.60 0.79
CA ASP A 104 8.38 -5.93 0.25
C ASP A 104 7.45 -6.90 -0.46
N TYR A 105 8.00 -7.81 -1.28
CA TYR A 105 7.16 -8.84 -1.91
C TYR A 105 6.51 -9.75 -0.88
N ARG A 106 7.20 -10.15 0.20
CA ARG A 106 6.57 -10.90 1.28
C ARG A 106 5.47 -10.12 1.99
N MET A 107 5.60 -8.80 2.11
CA MET A 107 4.53 -7.95 2.62
C MET A 107 3.34 -7.93 1.67
N VAL A 108 3.58 -7.80 0.37
CA VAL A 108 2.53 -7.91 -0.66
C VAL A 108 1.86 -9.28 -0.56
N ASP A 109 2.60 -10.39 -0.59
CA ASP A 109 2.06 -11.76 -0.47
C ASP A 109 1.11 -11.90 0.73
N THR A 110 1.44 -11.27 1.86
CA THR A 110 0.74 -11.42 3.15
C THR A 110 -0.47 -10.48 3.30
N CYS A 111 -0.52 -9.37 2.56
CA CYS A 111 -1.60 -8.41 2.70
C CYS A 111 -2.93 -8.91 2.09
N ASN A 112 -4.05 -8.36 2.56
CA ASN A 112 -5.38 -8.59 1.96
C ASN A 112 -5.71 -7.58 0.86
N LEU A 113 -5.09 -6.39 0.90
CA LEU A 113 -5.28 -5.33 -0.09
C LEU A 113 -4.00 -4.48 -0.23
N CYS A 114 -3.89 -3.79 -1.36
CA CYS A 114 -2.81 -2.86 -1.64
C CYS A 114 -3.35 -1.43 -1.80
N ILE A 115 -2.73 -0.47 -1.11
CA ILE A 115 -2.98 0.95 -1.30
C ILE A 115 -1.71 1.56 -1.89
N ILE A 116 -1.79 2.06 -3.12
CA ILE A 116 -0.67 2.67 -3.84
C ILE A 116 -0.83 4.20 -3.89
N TYR A 117 0.21 4.93 -3.49
CA TYR A 117 0.32 6.36 -3.74
C TYR A 117 1.03 6.62 -5.07
N ILE A 118 0.34 7.28 -6.00
CA ILE A 118 0.82 7.54 -7.36
C ILE A 118 1.18 9.02 -7.51
N ASP A 119 2.43 9.24 -7.90
CA ASP A 119 2.97 10.52 -8.33
C ASP A 119 3.74 10.30 -9.64
N THR A 120 3.25 10.83 -10.75
CA THR A 120 3.89 10.68 -12.07
C THR A 120 5.14 11.54 -12.25
N ASN A 121 5.39 12.52 -11.38
CA ASN A 121 6.67 13.23 -11.34
C ASN A 121 7.76 12.42 -10.65
N THR A 122 7.38 11.34 -9.96
CA THR A 122 8.28 10.43 -9.27
C THR A 122 8.39 9.11 -10.01
N HIS A 123 9.60 8.54 -10.02
CA HIS A 123 9.83 7.24 -10.63
C HIS A 123 9.49 6.09 -9.66
N LEU A 124 8.26 5.57 -9.75
CA LEU A 124 7.70 4.57 -8.83
C LEU A 124 8.05 3.11 -9.19
N CYS A 125 9.28 2.86 -9.64
CA CYS A 125 9.68 1.55 -10.19
C CYS A 125 9.30 0.36 -9.29
N GLY A 126 9.68 0.40 -8.00
CA GLY A 126 9.37 -0.68 -7.05
C GLY A 126 7.87 -0.83 -6.83
N SER A 127 7.18 0.29 -6.58
CA SER A 127 5.75 0.33 -6.30
C SER A 127 4.89 -0.19 -7.44
N TYR A 128 5.28 0.04 -8.70
CA TYR A 128 4.57 -0.54 -9.84
C TYR A 128 4.70 -2.06 -9.91
N PHE A 129 5.87 -2.62 -9.58
CA PHE A 129 6.02 -4.07 -9.50
C PHE A 129 5.23 -4.66 -8.33
N GLU A 130 5.23 -4.02 -7.17
CA GLU A 130 4.43 -4.44 -6.01
C GLU A 130 2.93 -4.46 -6.34
N CYS A 131 2.44 -3.39 -6.98
CA CYS A 131 1.06 -3.28 -7.43
C CYS A 131 0.70 -4.37 -8.45
N LYS A 132 1.62 -4.68 -9.37
CA LYS A 132 1.41 -5.76 -10.33
C LYS A 132 1.31 -7.13 -9.65
N VAL A 133 2.15 -7.42 -8.66
CA VAL A 133 2.07 -8.66 -7.87
C VAL A 133 0.71 -8.75 -7.17
N ALA A 134 0.26 -7.66 -6.53
CA ALA A 134 -1.05 -7.62 -5.87
C ALA A 134 -2.21 -7.89 -6.87
N GLU A 135 -2.12 -7.38 -8.10
CA GLU A 135 -3.12 -7.63 -9.14
C GLU A 135 -3.11 -9.10 -9.61
N GLU A 136 -1.94 -9.68 -9.80
CA GLU A 136 -1.80 -11.10 -10.18
C GLU A 136 -2.36 -12.03 -9.11
N GLU A 137 -2.27 -11.63 -7.84
CA GLU A 137 -2.89 -12.30 -6.69
C GLU A 137 -4.38 -11.95 -6.50
N ARG A 138 -4.97 -11.17 -7.41
CA ARG A 138 -6.38 -10.75 -7.42
C ARG A 138 -6.81 -9.94 -6.19
N LYS A 139 -5.88 -9.24 -5.54
CA LYS A 139 -6.16 -8.42 -4.36
C LYS A 139 -6.85 -7.10 -4.76
N PRO A 140 -7.73 -6.54 -3.90
CA PRO A 140 -8.20 -5.18 -4.08
C PRO A 140 -7.02 -4.18 -4.08
N ILE A 141 -7.02 -3.29 -5.08
CA ILE A 141 -6.04 -2.21 -5.21
C ILE A 141 -6.75 -0.87 -5.16
N PHE A 142 -6.21 0.04 -4.34
CA PHE A 142 -6.65 1.42 -4.21
C PHE A 142 -5.52 2.37 -4.57
N ALA A 143 -5.80 3.36 -5.40
CA ALA A 143 -4.84 4.37 -5.81
C ALA A 143 -5.17 5.72 -5.19
N ILE A 144 -4.17 6.31 -4.54
CA ILE A 144 -4.21 7.70 -4.09
C ILE A 144 -3.34 8.51 -5.04
N LEU A 145 -3.93 9.51 -5.70
CA LEU A 145 -3.18 10.41 -6.58
C LEU A 145 -2.51 11.52 -5.78
N ALA A 146 -1.29 11.87 -6.17
CA ALA A 146 -0.62 13.06 -5.68
C ALA A 146 -1.45 14.32 -5.99
N SER A 147 -1.34 15.34 -5.13
CA SER A 147 -2.24 16.51 -5.15
C SER A 147 -2.26 17.29 -6.47
N HIS A 148 -1.20 17.21 -7.26
CA HIS A 148 -1.10 17.90 -8.56
C HIS A 148 -1.67 17.08 -9.73
N MET A 149 -1.97 15.79 -9.51
CA MET A 149 -2.44 14.88 -10.56
C MET A 149 -3.96 14.90 -10.71
N LYS A 150 -4.41 14.57 -11.92
CA LYS A 150 -5.79 14.23 -12.25
C LYS A 150 -5.85 12.77 -12.74
N LYS A 151 -7.02 12.12 -12.71
CA LYS A 151 -7.18 10.75 -13.25
C LYS A 151 -6.70 10.63 -14.71
N LYS A 152 -6.87 11.67 -15.51
CA LYS A 152 -6.40 11.73 -16.91
C LYS A 152 -4.87 11.71 -17.07
N ASP A 153 -4.13 12.00 -16.00
CA ASP A 153 -2.66 12.03 -16.01
C ASP A 153 -2.08 10.65 -15.71
N LEU A 154 -2.93 9.65 -15.39
CA LEU A 154 -2.50 8.28 -15.16
C LEU A 154 -1.88 7.66 -16.43
N PRO A 155 -0.73 7.00 -16.31
CA PRO A 155 -0.20 6.17 -17.38
C PRO A 155 -1.22 5.12 -17.82
N THR A 156 -1.31 4.86 -19.13
CA THR A 156 -2.29 3.94 -19.72
C THR A 156 -2.30 2.56 -19.06
N TRP A 157 -1.13 2.03 -18.68
CA TRP A 157 -1.02 0.74 -18.00
C TRP A 157 -1.69 0.71 -16.62
N LEU A 158 -1.72 1.83 -15.89
CA LEU A 158 -2.37 1.90 -14.58
C LEU A 158 -3.89 2.02 -14.68
N VAL A 159 -4.41 2.41 -15.84
CA VAL A 159 -5.86 2.48 -16.09
C VAL A 159 -6.50 1.08 -16.12
N ASP A 160 -5.77 0.08 -16.61
CA ASP A 160 -6.21 -1.32 -16.62
C ASP A 160 -5.94 -2.02 -15.28
N LEU A 161 -4.79 -1.71 -14.65
CA LEU A 161 -4.36 -2.36 -13.42
C LEU A 161 -5.26 -2.06 -12.21
N ILE A 162 -5.90 -0.88 -12.19
CA ILE A 162 -6.64 -0.39 -11.03
C ILE A 162 -8.06 -0.07 -11.45
N ASN A 163 -9.05 -0.62 -10.74
CA ASN A 163 -10.45 -0.29 -10.97
C ASN A 163 -10.66 1.24 -10.85
N TRP A 164 -11.34 1.83 -11.82
CA TRP A 164 -11.54 3.27 -11.93
C TRP A 164 -12.18 3.91 -10.69
N ASP A 165 -13.06 3.17 -10.01
CA ASP A 165 -13.76 3.61 -8.79
C ASP A 165 -12.85 3.58 -7.55
N ASN A 166 -11.71 2.87 -7.64
CA ASN A 166 -10.72 2.76 -6.57
C ASN A 166 -9.57 3.76 -6.73
N ILE A 167 -9.74 4.81 -7.54
CA ILE A 167 -8.75 5.87 -7.76
C ILE A 167 -9.26 7.16 -7.13
N PHE A 168 -8.48 7.72 -6.21
CA PHE A 168 -8.89 8.81 -5.32
C PHE A 168 -7.97 10.03 -5.41
N TYR A 169 -8.55 11.21 -5.24
CA TYR A 169 -7.83 12.47 -5.13
C TYR A 169 -7.40 12.72 -3.68
N GLY A 170 -6.22 12.19 -3.33
CA GLY A 170 -5.64 12.32 -2.01
C GLY A 170 -6.18 11.29 -0.99
N VAL A 171 -5.59 11.35 0.21
CA VAL A 171 -5.82 10.36 1.28
C VAL A 171 -7.26 10.40 1.79
N GLU A 172 -7.85 11.59 1.90
CA GLU A 172 -9.19 11.76 2.50
C GLU A 172 -10.28 11.01 1.74
N GLU A 173 -10.31 11.12 0.40
CA GLU A 173 -11.31 10.45 -0.41
C GLU A 173 -11.16 8.92 -0.32
N CYS A 174 -9.92 8.42 -0.27
CA CYS A 174 -9.66 7.00 -0.05
C CYS A 174 -10.18 6.54 1.32
N ILE A 175 -9.96 7.31 2.38
CA ILE A 175 -10.43 7.00 3.74
C ILE A 175 -11.95 7.00 3.80
N ASP A 176 -12.61 7.97 3.19
CA ASP A 176 -14.07 8.02 3.15
C ASP A 176 -14.65 6.82 2.40
N TYR A 177 -14.00 6.38 1.32
CA TYR A 177 -14.39 5.14 0.62
C TYR A 177 -14.19 3.89 1.50
N LEU A 178 -13.04 3.76 2.16
CA LEU A 178 -12.77 2.66 3.08
C LEU A 178 -13.75 2.66 4.26
N SER A 179 -14.16 3.84 4.75
CA SER A 179 -15.17 3.97 5.80
C SER A 179 -16.52 3.42 5.35
N LYS A 180 -16.92 3.66 4.09
CA LYS A 180 -18.16 3.11 3.53
C LYS A 180 -18.12 1.60 3.41
N ILE A 181 -16.99 1.03 2.96
CA ILE A 181 -16.80 -0.43 2.98
C ILE A 181 -16.87 -0.96 4.42
N ASN A 182 -16.16 -0.30 5.34
CA ASN A 182 -16.09 -0.69 6.73
C ASN A 182 -17.47 -0.75 7.40
N ASN A 183 -18.37 0.16 7.03
CA ASN A 183 -19.73 0.27 7.55
C ASN A 183 -20.75 -0.58 6.76
N GLY A 184 -20.32 -1.30 5.72
CA GLY A 184 -21.21 -2.09 4.86
C GLY A 184 -22.07 -1.27 3.89
N GLU A 185 -21.78 0.02 3.70
CA GLU A 185 -22.43 0.85 2.68
C GLU A 185 -21.97 0.51 1.26
N ILE A 186 -20.74 -0.02 1.15
CA ILE A 186 -20.18 -0.58 -0.08
C ILE A 186 -19.91 -2.06 0.17
N GLU A 187 -20.53 -2.91 -0.65
CA GLU A 187 -20.35 -4.36 -0.58
C GLU A 187 -18.94 -4.77 -1.01
N MET A 188 -18.38 -5.74 -0.29
CA MET A 188 -17.12 -6.37 -0.63
C MET A 188 -17.37 -7.48 -1.65
N ASP A 189 -16.59 -7.50 -2.73
CA ASP A 189 -16.65 -8.57 -3.73
C ASP A 189 -15.76 -9.79 -3.37
N ASP A 190 -15.67 -10.74 -4.29
CA ASP A 190 -14.94 -12.00 -4.13
C ASP A 190 -13.42 -11.85 -3.98
N ARG A 191 -12.87 -10.65 -4.20
CA ARG A 191 -11.45 -10.34 -3.99
C ARG A 191 -11.11 -10.15 -2.51
N TRP A 192 -12.10 -9.88 -1.67
CA TRP A 192 -11.87 -9.60 -0.25
C TRP A 192 -11.80 -10.86 0.60
N ILE A 193 -10.71 -11.59 0.45
CA ILE A 193 -10.50 -12.85 1.17
C ILE A 193 -9.80 -12.58 2.51
N LYS A 194 -10.49 -12.90 3.62
CA LYS A 194 -9.86 -13.04 4.93
C LYS A 194 -9.37 -14.48 5.07
N VAL A 195 -8.07 -14.70 4.98
CA VAL A 195 -7.46 -15.98 5.34
C VAL A 195 -7.30 -15.96 6.86
N ILE A 196 -8.12 -16.75 7.56
CA ILE A 196 -8.12 -16.92 9.01
C ILE A 196 -7.18 -18.06 9.38
#